data_AF-A0A0Q4BSW8-F1
#
_entry.id   AF-A0A0Q4BSW8-F1
#
_cell.length_a   1.000
_cell.length_b   1.000
_cell.length_c   1.000
_cell.angle_alpha   90.00
_cell.angle_beta   90.00
_cell.angle_gamma   90.00
#
_symmetry.space_group_name_H-M   'P 1'
#
loop_
_entity.id
_entity.type
_entity.pdbx_description
1 polymer ?
#
loop_
_entity_poly.entity_id
_entity_poly.type
_entity_poly.pdbx_seq_one_letter_code
_entity_poly.pdbx_strand_id
1 'polypeptide(L)' 'MSDRDPAAARFAAINAVRLGGVAAVIVGMLVSTHRILPALPTWAGYILLIAGLVGALVLPAILVRKWRTPR' A
#
# COMPACT_ATOMS: atom_id res chain seq x y z
N MET A 1 17.44 1.88 28.00
CA MET A 1 16.26 1.70 27.14
C MET A 1 16.80 1.48 25.74
N SER A 2 16.51 0.34 25.12
CA SER A 2 17.09 -0.04 23.81
C SER A 2 16.72 1.03 22.78
N ASP A 3 17.72 1.76 22.28
CA ASP A 3 17.56 2.71 21.17
C ASP A 3 17.08 1.91 19.97
N ARG A 4 15.77 1.95 19.71
CA ARG A 4 15.17 1.35 18.52
C ARG A 4 15.78 2.06 17.32
N ASP A 5 16.57 1.33 16.53
CA ASP A 5 17.15 1.86 15.31
C ASP A 5 16.03 2.46 14.42
N PRO A 6 16.01 3.78 14.19
CA PRO A 6 15.00 4.42 13.37
C PRO A 6 15.02 3.90 11.93
N ALA A 7 16.15 3.35 11.44
CA ALA A 7 16.24 2.75 10.11
C ALA A 7 15.40 1.47 10.00
N ALA A 8 15.45 0.60 11.01
CA ALA A 8 14.65 -0.63 11.04
C ALA A 8 13.14 -0.32 11.06
N ALA A 9 12.72 0.67 11.85
CA ALA A 9 11.33 1.12 11.89
C ALA A 9 10.85 1.68 10.54
N ARG A 10 11.69 2.48 9.87
CA ARG A 10 11.40 3.02 8.53
C ARG A 10 11.28 1.92 7.48
N PHE A 11 12.21 0.97 7.49
CA PHE A 11 12.16 -0.18 6.59
C PHE A 11 10.89 -1.00 6.80
N ALA A 12 10.54 -1.30 8.05
CA ALA A 12 9.31 -2.04 8.36
C ALA A 12 8.06 -1.29 7.87
N ALA A 13 7.99 0.03 8.09
CA ALA A 13 6.88 0.85 7.64
C ALA A 13 6.74 0.89 6.10
N ILE A 14 7.83 1.04 5.36
CA ILE A 14 7.81 1.01 3.88
C ILE A 14 7.30 -0.35 3.39
N ASN A 15 7.79 -1.45 3.97
CA ASN A 15 7.35 -2.78 3.56
C ASN A 15 5.89 -3.05 3.92
N ALA A 16 5.43 -2.63 5.10
CA ALA A 16 4.03 -2.74 5.50
C ALA A 16 3.10 -2.02 4.52
N VAL A 17 3.47 -0.82 4.08
CA VAL A 17 2.73 -0.05 3.07
C VAL A 17 2.72 -0.78 1.72
N ARG A 18 3.85 -1.35 1.29
CA ARG A 18 3.90 -2.14 0.04
C ARG A 18 3.00 -3.35 0.10
N LEU A 19 3.09 -4.15 1.16
CA LEU A 19 2.29 -5.35 1.35
C LEU A 19 0.80 -5.01 1.45
N GLY A 20 0.44 -3.96 2.19
CA GLY A 20 -0.94 -3.47 2.27
C GLY A 20 -1.48 -3.01 0.92
N GLY A 21 -0.66 -2.30 0.13
CA GLY A 21 -1.02 -1.90 -1.23
C GLY A 21 -1.24 -3.09 -2.17
N VAL A 22 -0.36 -4.10 -2.13
CA VAL A 22 -0.52 -5.34 -2.92
C VAL A 22 -1.77 -6.10 -2.50
N ALA A 23 -2.04 -6.20 -1.19
CA ALA A 23 -3.27 -6.81 -0.68
C ALA A 23 -4.51 -6.07 -1.21
N ALA A 24 -4.49 -4.74 -1.19
CA ALA A 24 -5.58 -3.92 -1.74
C ALA A 24 -5.77 -4.14 -3.25
N VAL A 25 -4.68 -4.31 -4.02
CA VAL A 25 -4.77 -4.66 -5.45
C VAL A 25 -5.48 -6.00 -5.64
N ILE A 26 -5.08 -7.03 -4.88
CA ILE A 26 -5.69 -8.37 -4.97
C ILE A 26 -7.18 -8.30 -4.62
N VAL A 27 -7.53 -7.60 -3.53
CA VAL A 27 -8.93 -7.41 -3.14
C VAL A 27 -9.70 -6.64 -4.22
N GLY A 28 -9.12 -5.56 -4.76
CA GLY A 28 -9.74 -4.79 -5.85
C GLY A 28 -10.04 -5.64 -7.08
N MET A 29 -9.12 -6.54 -7.44
CA MET A 29 -9.32 -7.49 -8.52
C MET A 29 -10.45 -8.48 -8.22
N LEU A 30 -10.51 -9.03 -7.01
CA LEU A 30 -11.59 -9.93 -6.57
C LEU A 30 -12.96 -9.23 -6.52
N VAL A 31 -13.01 -7.96 -6.11
CA VAL A 31 -14.23 -7.15 -6.13
C VAL A 31 -14.67 -6.87 -7.57
N SER A 32 -13.73 -6.54 -8.46
CA SER A 32 -14.04 -6.27 -9.88
C SER A 32 -14.59 -7.48 -10.63
N THR A 33 -14.31 -8.69 -10.14
CA THR A 33 -14.84 -9.95 -10.68
C THR A 33 -16.13 -10.41 -9.98
N HIS A 34 -16.66 -9.61 -9.06
CA HIS A 34 -17.86 -9.92 -8.26
C HIS A 34 -17.77 -11.25 -7.47
N ARG A 35 -16.55 -11.77 -7.23
CA ARG A 35 -16.31 -13.05 -6.56
C ARG A 35 -16.62 -13.02 -5.06
N ILE A 36 -16.28 -11.91 -4.40
CA ILE A 36 -16.38 -11.76 -2.94
C ILE A 36 -17.46 -10.75 -2.52
N LEU A 37 -17.80 -9.80 -3.38
CA LEU A 37 -18.80 -8.75 -3.13
C LEU A 37 -19.66 -8.54 -4.39
N PRO A 38 -20.63 -9.43 -4.65
CA PRO A 38 -21.42 -9.38 -5.89
C PRO A 38 -22.33 -8.15 -6.01
N ALA A 39 -22.73 -7.56 -4.88
CA ALA A 39 -23.53 -6.33 -4.85
C ALA A 39 -22.71 -5.05 -5.03
N LEU A 40 -21.38 -5.11 -4.93
CA LEU A 40 -20.54 -3.93 -5.17
C LEU A 40 -20.42 -3.67 -6.68
N PRO A 41 -20.52 -2.42 -7.14
CA PRO A 41 -20.33 -2.10 -8.53
C PRO A 41 -18.86 -2.24 -8.94
N THR A 42 -18.61 -2.63 -10.19
CA THR A 42 -17.26 -2.92 -10.71
C THR A 42 -16.29 -1.74 -10.57
N TRP A 43 -16.78 -0.50 -10.72
CA TRP A 43 -15.97 0.70 -10.57
C TRP A 43 -15.37 0.86 -9.17
N ALA A 44 -16.05 0.38 -8.12
CA ALA A 44 -15.51 0.38 -6.76
C ALA A 44 -14.28 -0.54 -6.66
N GLY A 45 -14.31 -1.68 -7.35
CA GLY A 45 -13.16 -2.57 -7.50
C GLY A 45 -11.97 -1.88 -8.17
N TYR A 46 -12.22 -1.12 -9.24
CA TYR A 46 -11.16 -0.35 -9.91
C TYR A 46 -10.56 0.76 -9.06
N ILE A 47 -11.38 1.49 -8.28
CA ILE A 47 -10.86 2.49 -7.34
C ILE A 47 -9.92 1.82 -6.33
N LEU A 48 -10.33 0.68 -5.77
CA LEU A 48 -9.51 -0.06 -4.81
C LEU A 48 -8.20 -0.57 -5.45
N LEU A 49 -8.27 -1.02 -6.71
CA LEU A 49 -7.11 -1.46 -7.49
C LEU A 49 -6.11 -0.32 -7.69
N ILE A 50 -6.59 0.85 -8.10
CA ILE A 50 -5.76 2.07 -8.29
C ILE A 50 -5.18 2.52 -6.94
N ALA A 51 -5.99 2.57 -5.89
CA ALA A 51 -5.54 2.93 -4.55
C ALA A 51 -4.45 1.97 -4.04
N GLY A 52 -4.61 0.67 -4.29
CA GLY A 52 -3.62 -0.36 -3.96
C GLY A 52 -2.31 -0.17 -4.71
N LEU A 53 -2.36 0.13 -6.02
CA LEU A 53 -1.17 0.42 -6.83
C LEU A 53 -0.43 1.67 -6.35
N VAL A 54 -1.18 2.76 -6.07
CA VAL A 54 -0.62 4.00 -5.52
C VAL A 54 0.01 3.74 -4.14
N GLY A 55 -0.66 2.97 -3.28
CA GLY A 55 -0.13 2.54 -2.00
C GLY A 55 1.13 1.67 -2.12
N ALA A 56 1.18 0.74 -3.07
CA ALA A 56 2.28 -0.20 -3.22
C ALA A 56 3.53 0.38 -3.89
N LEU A 57 3.35 1.40 -4.73
CA LEU A 57 4.42 1.92 -5.61
C LEU A 57 4.75 3.39 -5.35
N VAL A 58 3.74 4.24 -5.16
CA VAL A 58 3.92 5.71 -5.08
C VAL A 58 4.20 6.14 -3.65
N LEU A 59 3.36 5.71 -2.69
CA LEU A 59 3.55 6.01 -1.27
C LEU A 59 4.96 5.65 -0.75
N PRO A 60 5.52 4.44 -0.97
CA PRO A 60 6.86 4.10 -0.51
C PRO A 60 7.94 4.99 -1.13
N ALA A 61 7.79 5.39 -2.41
CA ALA A 61 8.73 6.32 -3.05
C ALA A 61 8.70 7.71 -2.39
N ILE A 62 7.52 8.19 -2.01
CA ILE A 62 7.35 9.44 -1.26
C ILE A 62 7.95 9.32 0.14
N LEU A 63 7.68 8.22 0.85
CA LEU A 63 8.24 7.94 2.18
C LEU A 63 9.77 7.91 2.17
N VAL A 64 10.38 7.25 1.19
CA VAL A 64 11.84 7.22 1.00
C VAL A 64 12.40 8.62 0.78
N ARG A 65 11.76 9.45 -0.07
CA ARG A 65 12.19 10.83 -0.31
C ARG A 65 12.06 11.69 0.95
N LYS A 66 10.98 11.53 1.71
CA LYS A 66 10.72 12.28 2.95
C LYS A 66 11.71 11.94 4.07
N TRP A 67 12.19 10.70 4.11
CA TRP A 67 13.12 10.22 5.14
C TRP A 67 14.59 10.26 4.73
N ARG A 68 14.90 10.58 3.47
CA ARG A 68 16.23 11.08 3.12
C ARG A 68 16.35 12.49 3.67
N THR A 69 16.85 12.61 4.90
CA THR A 69 17.31 13.88 5.45
C THR A 69 18.29 14.52 4.44
N PRO A 70 18.17 15.82 4.13
CA PRO A 70 19.11 16.49 3.23
C PRO A 70 20.51 16.45 3.85
N ARG A 71 21.55 16.30 3.01
CA ARG A 71 22.89 16.79 3.36
C ARG A 71 22.89 18.30 3.24
#